data_AF-A0A329M7J6-F1
#
_entry.id   AF-A0A329M7J6-F1
#
_cell.length_a   1.000
_cell.length_b   1.000
_cell.length_c   1.000
_cell.angle_alpha   90.00
_cell.angle_beta   90.00
_cell.angle_gamma   90.00
#
_symmetry.space_group_name_H-M   'P 1'
#
loop_
_entity.id
_entity.type
_entity.pdbx_description
1 polymer ?
#
loop_
_entity_poly.entity_id
_entity_poly.type
_entity_poly.pdbx_seq_one_letter_code
_entity_poly.pdbx_strand_id
1 'polypeptide(L)'
;MADETLRVDPVVMQGAAVSLAGAAEQLSAQLSQLDDQVGQLLGGWQGAAGTAYGSAWELWHKGAREVELGLSMLAHLVGQAGGAYQANEAGSTQAERAVRGG
;
A
#
# COMPACT_ATOMS: atom_id res chain seq x y z
N MET A 1 -19.78 8.83 -28.31
CA MET A 1 -18.73 8.30 -27.43
C MET A 1 -19.24 8.54 -26.02
N ALA A 2 -20.04 7.63 -25.49
CA ALA A 2 -20.53 7.77 -24.13
C ALA A 2 -19.33 7.66 -23.20
N ASP A 3 -19.20 8.69 -22.37
CA ASP A 3 -18.29 8.79 -21.24
C ASP A 3 -18.33 7.49 -20.45
N GLU A 4 -17.29 6.66 -20.60
CA GLU A 4 -17.07 5.46 -19.79
C GLU A 4 -16.61 5.94 -18.41
N THR A 5 -17.49 6.65 -17.71
CA THR A 5 -17.34 7.00 -16.31
C THR A 5 -17.34 5.69 -15.56
N LEU A 6 -16.14 5.16 -15.34
CA LEU A 6 -15.87 4.10 -14.39
C LEU A 6 -16.33 4.61 -13.02
N ARG A 7 -17.61 4.37 -12.70
CA ARG A 7 -18.17 4.60 -11.37
C ARG A 7 -17.60 3.51 -10.46
N VAL A 8 -16.37 3.70 -10.02
CA VAL A 8 -15.84 2.90 -8.92
C VAL A 8 -16.54 3.37 -7.66
N ASP A 9 -17.19 2.44 -6.95
CA ASP A 9 -17.82 2.72 -5.66
C ASP A 9 -16.74 3.22 -4.68
N PRO A 10 -16.87 4.45 -4.13
CA PRO A 10 -15.91 4.98 -3.17
C PRO A 10 -15.71 4.09 -1.94
N VAL A 11 -16.71 3.30 -1.56
CA VAL A 11 -16.61 2.31 -0.46
C VAL A 11 -15.65 1.18 -0.84
N VAL A 12 -15.70 0.71 -2.09
CA VAL A 12 -14.79 -0.32 -2.60
C VAL A 12 -13.35 0.22 -2.66
N MET A 13 -13.17 1.48 -3.07
CA MET A 13 -11.86 2.12 -3.07
C MET A 13 -11.30 2.22 -1.64
N GLN A 14 -12.11 2.68 -0.69
CA GLN A 14 -11.68 2.79 0.70
C GLN A 14 -11.30 1.42 1.29
N GLY A 15 -12.09 0.38 1.00
CA GLY A 15 -11.78 -1.00 1.40
C GLY A 15 -10.44 -1.49 0.82
N ALA A 16 -10.21 -1.28 -0.48
CA ALA A 16 -8.95 -1.63 -1.13
C ALA A 16 -7.76 -0.88 -0.52
N ALA A 17 -7.91 0.42 -0.22
CA ALA A 17 -6.88 1.21 0.43
C ALA A 17 -6.49 0.64 1.81
N VAL A 18 -7.49 0.27 2.63
CA VAL A 18 -7.26 -0.36 3.94
C VAL A 18 -6.57 -1.71 3.79
N SER A 19 -7.00 -2.55 2.86
CA SER A 19 -6.37 -3.86 2.61
C SER A 19 -4.91 -3.73 2.17
N LEU A 20 -4.61 -2.79 1.27
CA LEU A 20 -3.26 -2.53 0.79
C LEU A 20 -2.34 -2.01 1.90
N ALA A 21 -2.84 -1.07 2.72
CA ALA A 21 -2.09 -0.56 3.87
C ALA A 21 -1.80 -1.68 4.89
N GLY A 22 -2.80 -2.49 5.23
CA GLY A 22 -2.62 -3.62 6.14
C GLY A 22 -1.62 -4.65 5.60
N ALA A 23 -1.63 -4.93 4.30
CA ALA A 23 -0.66 -5.81 3.66
C ALA A 23 0.78 -5.24 3.73
N ALA A 24 0.94 -3.92 3.54
CA ALA A 24 2.23 -3.26 3.67
C ALA A 24 2.78 -3.33 5.11
N GLU A 25 1.93 -3.03 6.10
CA GLU A 25 2.29 -3.13 7.52
C GLU A 25 2.68 -4.56 7.91
N GLN A 26 1.88 -5.55 7.51
CA GLN A 26 2.16 -6.95 7.79
C GLN A 26 3.46 -7.41 7.11
N LEU A 27 3.71 -6.99 5.86
CA LEU A 27 4.95 -7.28 5.16
C LEU A 27 6.14 -6.65 5.90
N SER A 28 6.06 -5.38 6.29
CA SER A 28 7.12 -4.68 7.03
C SER A 28 7.50 -5.37 8.34
N ALA A 29 6.49 -5.85 9.09
CA ALA A 29 6.71 -6.60 10.33
C ALA A 29 7.42 -7.95 10.07
N GLN A 30 6.97 -8.69 9.05
CA GLN A 30 7.58 -9.97 8.67
C GLN A 30 9.03 -9.79 8.16
N LEU A 31 9.28 -8.74 7.38
CA LEU A 31 10.63 -8.43 6.88
C LEU A 31 11.59 -8.11 8.03
N SER A 32 11.15 -7.29 8.99
CA SER A 32 11.96 -6.99 10.18
C SER A 32 12.30 -8.25 10.97
N GLN A 33 11.31 -9.13 11.20
CA GLN A 33 11.54 -10.40 11.90
C GLN A 33 12.50 -11.32 11.17
N LEU A 34 12.46 -11.35 9.84
CA LEU A 34 13.33 -12.21 9.04
C LEU A 34 14.76 -11.64 8.97
N ASP A 35 14.90 -10.32 8.93
CA ASP A 35 16.20 -9.63 8.98
C ASP A 35 16.92 -9.93 10.30
N ASP A 36 16.21 -9.91 11.44
CA ASP A 36 16.76 -10.30 12.74
C ASP A 36 17.28 -11.75 12.73
N GLN A 37 16.49 -12.68 12.18
CA GLN A 37 16.85 -14.10 12.11
C GLN A 37 18.07 -14.34 11.22
N VAL A 38 18.12 -13.69 10.06
CA VAL A 38 19.25 -13.82 9.13
C VAL A 38 20.50 -13.14 9.68
N GLY A 39 20.36 -12.01 10.37
CA GLY A 39 21.44 -11.36 11.09
C GLY A 39 22.09 -12.28 12.14
N GLN A 40 21.26 -13.01 12.92
CA GLN A 40 21.76 -14.00 13.88
C GLN A 40 22.49 -15.17 13.19
N LEU A 41 21.93 -15.70 12.09
CA LEU A 41 22.55 -16.77 11.30
C LEU A 41 23.93 -16.35 10.76
N LEU A 42 24.02 -15.17 10.15
CA LEU A 42 25.26 -14.65 9.58
C LEU A 42 26.30 -14.26 10.65
N GLY A 43 25.85 -13.94 11.86
CA GLY A 43 26.72 -13.73 13.02
C GLY A 43 27.56 -14.97 13.40
N GLY A 44 27.09 -16.18 13.08
CA GLY A 44 27.81 -17.44 13.31
C GLY A 44 28.41 -18.08 12.05
N TRP A 45 27.96 -17.67 10.86
CA TRP A 45 28.34 -18.28 9.60
C TRP A 45 29.26 -17.37 8.76
N GLN A 46 30.57 -17.48 8.99
CA GLN A 46 31.59 -16.75 8.25
C GLN A 46 32.23 -17.58 7.12
N GLY A 47 32.94 -16.89 6.23
CA GLY A 47 33.63 -17.46 5.06
C GLY A 47 32.90 -17.16 3.75
N ALA A 48 33.46 -17.62 2.63
CA ALA A 48 32.98 -17.25 1.29
C ALA A 48 31.49 -17.54 1.05
N ALA A 49 30.98 -18.65 1.59
CA ALA A 49 29.56 -19.00 1.48
C ALA A 49 28.66 -18.06 2.30
N GLY A 50 29.06 -17.70 3.52
CA GLY A 50 28.32 -16.75 4.36
C GLY A 50 28.29 -15.36 3.74
N THR A 51 29.41 -14.89 3.17
CA THR A 51 29.45 -13.62 2.44
C THR A 51 28.53 -13.63 1.22
N ALA A 52 28.57 -14.69 0.40
CA ALA A 52 27.71 -14.80 -0.78
C ALA A 52 26.21 -14.84 -0.39
N TYR A 53 25.86 -15.55 0.68
CA TYR A 53 24.50 -15.56 1.20
C TYR A 53 24.07 -14.18 1.71
N GLY A 54 24.94 -13.49 2.47
CA GLY A 54 24.66 -12.14 2.97
C GLY A 54 24.38 -11.13 1.85
N SER A 55 25.19 -11.15 0.78
CA SER A 55 24.93 -10.29 -0.39
C SER A 55 23.61 -10.63 -1.10
N ALA A 56 23.28 -11.91 -1.23
CA ALA A 56 21.99 -12.33 -1.79
C ALA A 56 20.81 -11.90 -0.90
N TRP A 57 20.98 -11.99 0.42
CA TRP A 57 20.01 -11.55 1.42
C TRP A 57 19.75 -10.03 1.32
N GLU A 58 20.80 -9.22 1.28
CA GLU A 58 20.69 -7.77 1.16
C GLU A 58 19.92 -7.35 -0.10
N LEU A 59 20.22 -7.99 -1.24
CA LEU A 59 19.52 -7.73 -2.50
C LEU A 59 18.03 -8.07 -2.41
N TRP A 60 17.72 -9.25 -1.84
CA TRP A 60 16.34 -9.67 -1.63
C TRP A 60 15.59 -8.74 -0.68
N HIS A 61 16.20 -8.37 0.45
CA HIS A 61 15.59 -7.52 1.47
C HIS A 61 15.28 -6.14 0.90
N LYS A 62 16.18 -5.57 0.09
CA LYS A 62 15.92 -4.32 -0.63
C LYS A 62 14.69 -4.44 -1.55
N GLY A 63 14.62 -5.48 -2.38
CA GLY A 63 13.47 -5.68 -3.27
C GLY A 63 12.15 -5.86 -2.50
N ALA A 64 12.19 -6.55 -1.36
CA ALA A 64 11.01 -6.71 -0.52
C ALA A 64 10.53 -5.39 0.10
N ARG A 65 11.45 -4.49 0.47
CA ARG A 65 11.13 -3.12 0.91
C ARG A 65 10.53 -2.28 -0.22
N GLU A 66 10.97 -2.48 -1.46
CA GLU A 66 10.36 -1.81 -2.62
C GLU A 66 8.90 -2.27 -2.83
N VAL A 67 8.59 -3.55 -2.60
CA VAL A 67 7.20 -4.07 -2.64
C VAL A 67 6.35 -3.45 -1.53
N GLU A 68 6.86 -3.40 -0.29
CA GLU A 68 6.17 -2.76 0.84
C GLU A 68 5.85 -1.28 0.54
N LEU A 69 6.84 -0.53 0.07
CA LEU A 69 6.66 0.86 -0.33
C LEU A 69 5.60 1.00 -1.44
N GLY A 70 5.64 0.13 -2.45
CA GLY A 70 4.66 0.12 -3.54
C GLY A 70 3.22 -0.10 -3.03
N LEU A 71 3.02 -1.04 -2.10
CA LEU A 71 1.72 -1.27 -1.47
C LEU A 71 1.25 -0.05 -0.66
N SER A 72 2.13 0.55 0.13
CA SER A 72 1.86 1.78 0.89
C SER A 72 1.47 2.95 -0.02
N MET A 73 2.16 3.12 -1.15
CA MET A 73 1.84 4.14 -2.14
C MET A 73 0.48 3.90 -2.80
N LEU A 74 0.19 2.66 -3.21
CA LEU A 74 -1.10 2.31 -3.81
C LEU A 74 -2.25 2.52 -2.82
N ALA A 75 -2.07 2.13 -1.56
CA ALA A 75 -3.05 2.38 -0.50
C ALA A 75 -3.38 3.88 -0.38
N HIS A 76 -2.34 4.72 -0.37
CA HIS A 76 -2.49 6.16 -0.28
C HIS A 76 -3.22 6.76 -1.48
N LEU A 77 -2.84 6.37 -2.71
CA LEU A 77 -3.46 6.87 -3.94
C LEU A 77 -4.93 6.48 -4.06
N VAL A 78 -5.25 5.22 -3.75
CA VAL A 78 -6.64 4.73 -3.78
C VAL A 78 -7.49 5.40 -2.70
N GLY A 79 -6.93 5.60 -1.50
CA GLY A 79 -7.61 6.30 -0.41
C GLY A 79 -7.91 7.77 -0.74
N GLN A 80 -6.95 8.49 -1.33
CA GLN A 80 -7.16 9.86 -1.79
C GLN A 80 -8.26 9.95 -2.84
N ALA A 81 -8.24 9.05 -3.82
CA ALA A 81 -9.24 9.03 -4.88
C ALA A 81 -10.64 8.74 -4.31
N GLY A 82 -10.79 7.76 -3.40
CA GLY A 82 -12.05 7.47 -2.72
C GLY A 82 -12.60 8.66 -1.91
N GLY A 83 -11.74 9.36 -1.16
CA GLY A 83 -12.12 10.56 -0.41
C GLY A 83 -12.55 11.73 -1.30
N ALA A 84 -11.85 11.96 -2.42
CA ALA A 84 -12.21 13.00 -3.38
C ALA A 84 -13.57 12.75 -4.04
N TYR A 85 -13.91 11.48 -4.33
CA TYR A 85 -15.23 11.12 -4.85
C TYR A 85 -16.34 11.38 -3.82
N GLN A 86 -16.17 10.96 -2.56
CA GLN A 86 -17.17 11.21 -1.51
C GLN A 86 -17.41 12.71 -1.28
N ALA A 87 -16.36 13.52 -1.30
CA ALA A 87 -16.49 14.98 -1.15
C ALA A 87 -17.28 15.62 -2.30
N ASN A 88 -17.04 15.19 -3.55
CA ASN A 88 -17.76 15.69 -4.72
C ASN A 88 -19.26 15.34 -4.68
N GLU A 89 -19.59 14.10 -4.31
CA GLU A 89 -20.99 13.66 -4.20
C GLU A 89 -21.75 14.42 -3.10
N ALA A 90 -21.10 14.66 -1.95
CA ALA A 90 -21.68 15.42 -0.86
C ALA A 90 -21.94 16.89 -1.26
N GLY A 91 -20.99 17.53 -1.94
CA GLY A 91 -21.14 18.90 -2.43
C GLY A 91 -22.23 19.03 -3.50
N SER A 92 -22.29 18.08 -4.44
CA SER A 92 -23.33 18.04 -5.48
C SER A 92 -24.72 17.86 -4.88
N THR A 93 -24.87 16.94 -3.91
CA THR A 93 -26.15 16.74 -3.21
C THR A 93 -26.61 18.00 -2.44
N GLN A 94 -25.68 18.74 -1.83
CA GLN A 94 -26.00 20.00 -1.15
C GLN A 94 -26.43 21.09 -2.13
N ALA A 95 -25.74 21.21 -3.27
CA ALA A 95 -26.10 22.16 -4.32
C ALA A 95 -27.49 21.86 -4.91
N GLU A 96 -27.79 20.59 -5.19
CA GLU A 96 -29.12 20.19 -5.68
C GLU A 96 -30.24 20.49 -4.68
N ARG A 97 -30.01 20.27 -3.38
CA ARG A 97 -30.97 20.61 -2.32
C ARG A 97 -31.19 22.11 -2.21
N ALA A 98 -30.13 22.91 -2.37
CA ALA A 98 -30.23 24.37 -2.37
C ALA A 98 -31.05 24.88 -3.58
N VAL A 99 -30.88 24.28 -4.75
CA VAL A 99 -31.65 24.64 -5.96
C VAL A 99 -33.12 24.22 -5.85
N ARG A 100 -33.43 23.07 -5.23
CA ARG A 100 -34.83 22.60 -5.06
C ARG A 100 -35.58 23.28 -3.91
N GLY A 101 -34.88 23.87 -2.95
CA GLY A 101 -35.48 24.54 -1.79
C GLY A 101 -35.59 26.07 -1.92
N GLY A 102 -35.09 26.66 -3.01
CA GLY A 102 -35.12 28.09 -3.32
C GLY A 102 -36.20 28.48 -4.32
#